data_AF-A0A2G6G6Q5-F1
#
_entry.id   AF-A0A2G6G6Q5-F1
#
_cell.length_a   1.000
_cell.length_b   1.000
_cell.length_c   1.000
_cell.angle_alpha   90.00
_cell.angle_beta   90.00
_cell.angle_gamma   90.00
#
_symmetry.space_group_name_H-M   'P 1'
#
loop_
_entity.id
_entity.type
_entity.pdbx_description
1 polymer ?
#
loop_
_entity_poly.entity_id
_entity_poly.type
_entity_poly.pdbx_seq_one_letter_code
_entity_poly.pdbx_strand_id
1 'polypeptide(L)'
;MSNIKIIDTFDGILTLRESVLETPNKFYDLYEDYLRQYSDTFYESIASNYEDEFDEEIKDNIINLLTEDFDKLENVHKKFLEKTEGWEQRISSVFNIEVDVAIVFSLGYGTDAAEFLRTAGANTVFLSAEKIVEFEMCDDIDVLISHEIAHFVHDKMGGRIFRDEYDDDLKKSSWSLYTEGFASYFGEKLLNGRGQWGFKFDIFCIENYYTLITELRENLNEGRSTSYFFPKWGKDFELYDVGYYIARRYIRYLLKKYTVEEICVFSIEEIVESVDDFLNYELEKRLRHKGSVEIKTDRLVLRRFKVEDANEMFDNWASRDEVTKTLAWRTHESLDETVEFLETVTSNYSNPKYYVWAITLEDEVIGSISCGNIHPVNHSAEMGFALSDDYWNEGYTTEALHGVLDFLFESVNMHRVMAVHLDGNDASAKVMKKAGMEYEGNLREAALSKSGEYMDLHMYSILEEDWNKNKIIESNQEMTIKEEFIKVDSFMIPKADHEKYISDRERLEKLTREVFNEKYHLVIKDWSDSQDGEAILAINKDGELVDVMHLNPENVNWMLEFDSDESYKEALLNKL
;
A
#
# COMPACT_ATOMS: atom_id res chain seq x y z
N MET A 1 14.94 19.47 -23.67
CA MET A 1 14.22 19.77 -22.42
C MET A 1 12.75 19.63 -22.70
N SER A 2 11.94 19.28 -21.71
CA SER A 2 10.48 19.39 -21.82
C SER A 2 10.07 20.81 -22.22
N ASN A 3 8.96 20.91 -22.96
CA ASN A 3 8.41 22.15 -23.49
C ASN A 3 6.88 22.10 -23.29
N ILE A 4 6.37 22.85 -22.31
CA ILE A 4 4.92 22.92 -22.05
C ILE A 4 4.38 24.25 -22.59
N LYS A 5 3.67 24.18 -23.71
CA LYS A 5 3.10 25.37 -24.35
C LYS A 5 1.67 25.62 -23.84
N ILE A 6 1.50 26.64 -23.00
CA ILE A 6 0.16 27.11 -22.64
C ILE A 6 -0.43 27.88 -23.83
N ILE A 7 -1.66 27.55 -24.19
CA ILE A 7 -2.46 28.22 -25.22
C ILE A 7 -3.76 28.66 -24.56
N ASP A 8 -3.92 29.96 -24.45
CA ASP A 8 -5.09 30.62 -23.86
C ASP A 8 -5.90 31.27 -24.99
N THR A 9 -7.17 30.89 -25.16
CA THR A 9 -8.05 31.49 -26.17
C THR A 9 -8.98 32.59 -25.62
N PHE A 10 -8.81 33.02 -24.37
CA PHE A 10 -9.81 33.83 -23.66
C PHE A 10 -10.06 35.22 -24.27
N ASP A 11 -9.07 35.88 -24.89
CA ASP A 11 -9.28 37.11 -25.66
C ASP A 11 -10.23 36.89 -26.85
N GLY A 12 -10.15 35.71 -27.49
CA GLY A 12 -11.10 35.29 -28.53
C GLY A 12 -12.49 34.97 -27.97
N ILE A 13 -12.56 34.41 -26.75
CA ILE A 13 -13.82 34.14 -26.03
C ILE A 13 -14.53 35.46 -25.68
N LEU A 14 -13.78 36.47 -25.22
CA LEU A 14 -14.30 37.83 -25.00
C LEU A 14 -14.85 38.44 -26.29
N THR A 15 -14.13 38.30 -27.41
CA THR A 15 -14.55 38.80 -28.73
C THR A 15 -15.82 38.07 -29.24
N LEU A 16 -15.89 36.75 -29.04
CA LEU A 16 -17.08 35.94 -29.33
C LEU A 16 -18.28 36.40 -28.49
N ARG A 17 -18.08 36.62 -27.18
CA ARG A 17 -19.12 37.09 -26.25
C ARG A 17 -19.76 38.40 -26.69
N GLU A 18 -18.95 39.42 -27.02
CA GLU A 18 -19.47 40.71 -27.49
C GLU A 18 -20.31 40.53 -28.77
N SER A 19 -19.82 39.73 -29.71
CA SER A 19 -20.49 39.46 -30.99
C SER A 19 -21.80 38.67 -30.84
N VAL A 20 -21.83 37.70 -29.91
CA VAL A 20 -23.01 36.88 -29.58
C VAL A 20 -24.05 37.71 -28.83
N LEU A 21 -23.65 38.62 -27.93
CA LEU A 21 -24.56 39.55 -27.24
C LEU A 21 -25.24 40.52 -28.23
N GLU A 22 -24.55 40.97 -29.28
CA GLU A 22 -25.17 41.79 -30.33
C GLU A 22 -26.02 40.97 -31.31
N THR A 23 -25.59 39.75 -31.69
CA THR A 23 -26.23 38.94 -32.74
C THR A 23 -26.33 37.44 -32.44
N PRO A 24 -27.14 36.99 -31.46
CA PRO A 24 -27.23 35.57 -31.06
C PRO A 24 -27.57 34.62 -32.23
N ASN A 25 -28.41 35.07 -33.15
CA ASN A 25 -28.82 34.31 -34.35
C ASN A 25 -27.69 34.02 -35.36
N LYS A 26 -26.46 34.49 -35.09
CA LYS A 26 -25.24 34.23 -35.89
C LYS A 26 -24.21 33.37 -35.15
N PHE A 27 -24.58 32.73 -34.04
CA PHE A 27 -23.65 31.96 -33.19
C PHE A 27 -22.68 31.08 -33.99
N TYR A 28 -23.18 30.26 -34.94
CA TYR A 28 -22.34 29.37 -35.74
C TYR A 28 -21.28 30.10 -36.59
N ASP A 29 -21.66 31.18 -37.30
CA ASP A 29 -20.72 32.03 -38.06
C ASP A 29 -19.60 32.56 -37.13
N LEU A 30 -20.00 33.11 -35.99
CA LEU A 30 -19.12 33.76 -35.01
C LEU A 30 -18.21 32.76 -34.28
N TYR A 31 -18.72 31.56 -34.02
CA TYR A 31 -18.00 30.48 -33.36
C TYR A 31 -16.96 29.87 -34.31
N GLU A 32 -17.28 29.69 -35.59
CA GLU A 32 -16.30 29.30 -36.61
C GLU A 32 -15.19 30.36 -36.77
N ASP A 33 -15.53 31.64 -36.84
CA ASP A 33 -14.54 32.74 -36.84
C ASP A 33 -13.66 32.70 -35.57
N TYR A 34 -14.25 32.45 -34.39
CA TYR A 34 -13.53 32.30 -33.12
C TYR A 34 -12.53 31.14 -33.13
N LEU A 35 -12.85 30.01 -33.76
CA LEU A 35 -11.93 28.87 -33.88
C LEU A 35 -10.83 29.13 -34.91
N ARG A 36 -11.20 29.60 -36.11
CA ARG A 36 -10.26 29.81 -37.23
C ARG A 36 -9.19 30.85 -36.95
N GLN A 37 -9.44 31.82 -36.06
CA GLN A 37 -8.43 32.83 -35.70
C GLN A 37 -7.15 32.23 -35.09
N TYR A 38 -7.22 31.01 -34.53
CA TYR A 38 -6.07 30.30 -33.97
C TYR A 38 -5.36 29.43 -35.02
N SER A 39 -6.11 28.60 -35.75
CA SER A 39 -5.71 28.02 -37.05
C SER A 39 -6.86 27.23 -37.68
N ASP A 40 -6.81 26.98 -38.99
CA ASP A 40 -7.75 26.07 -39.65
C ASP A 40 -7.72 24.66 -39.06
N THR A 41 -6.54 24.11 -38.72
CA THR A 41 -6.44 22.75 -38.15
C THR A 41 -6.90 22.65 -36.69
N PHE A 42 -6.96 23.79 -35.98
CA PHE A 42 -7.61 23.90 -34.68
C PHE A 42 -9.13 23.78 -34.83
N TYR A 43 -9.71 24.53 -35.77
CA TYR A 43 -11.11 24.37 -36.19
C TYR A 43 -11.39 22.93 -36.66
N GLU A 44 -10.55 22.35 -37.53
CA GLU A 44 -10.76 21.00 -38.07
C GLU A 44 -10.77 19.92 -36.97
N SER A 45 -9.89 20.03 -35.97
CA SER A 45 -9.84 19.07 -34.85
C SER A 45 -11.08 19.15 -33.95
N ILE A 46 -11.58 20.36 -33.72
CA ILE A 46 -12.80 20.59 -32.93
C ILE A 46 -14.04 20.16 -33.74
N ALA A 47 -14.12 20.53 -35.02
CA ALA A 47 -15.21 20.14 -35.91
C ALA A 47 -15.29 18.62 -36.11
N SER A 48 -14.16 17.90 -36.09
CA SER A 48 -14.16 16.43 -36.20
C SER A 48 -14.73 15.70 -34.99
N ASN A 49 -14.81 16.34 -33.82
CA ASN A 49 -15.44 15.77 -32.63
C ASN A 49 -16.99 15.85 -32.67
N TYR A 50 -17.56 16.51 -33.69
CA TYR A 50 -19.00 16.63 -33.92
C TYR A 50 -19.41 15.84 -35.17
N GLU A 51 -19.77 14.56 -34.99
CA GLU A 51 -20.14 13.62 -36.06
C GLU A 51 -21.48 13.98 -36.74
N ASP A 52 -21.43 14.94 -37.66
CA ASP A 52 -22.55 15.61 -38.35
C ASP A 52 -23.44 16.48 -37.43
N GLU A 53 -23.34 17.80 -37.63
CA GLU A 53 -24.00 18.91 -36.89
C GLU A 53 -23.53 19.11 -35.43
N PHE A 54 -23.14 20.34 -35.11
CA PHE A 54 -22.77 20.77 -33.75
C PHE A 54 -24.04 20.88 -32.91
N ASP A 55 -24.17 20.06 -31.87
CA ASP A 55 -25.42 19.89 -31.12
C ASP A 55 -25.96 21.23 -30.59
N GLU A 56 -27.27 21.44 -30.78
CA GLU A 56 -28.00 22.59 -30.26
C GLU A 56 -27.91 22.66 -28.71
N GLU A 57 -27.78 21.52 -28.00
CA GLU A 57 -27.50 21.50 -26.55
C GLU A 57 -26.15 22.14 -26.22
N ILE A 58 -25.09 21.82 -26.97
CA ILE A 58 -23.74 22.35 -26.73
C ILE A 58 -23.67 23.83 -27.13
N LYS A 59 -24.36 24.22 -28.20
CA LYS A 59 -24.56 25.62 -28.58
C LYS A 59 -25.27 26.40 -27.47
N ASP A 60 -26.40 25.89 -26.96
CA ASP A 60 -27.15 26.59 -25.93
C ASP A 60 -26.36 26.66 -24.61
N ASN A 61 -25.60 25.61 -24.24
CA ASN A 61 -24.69 25.65 -23.10
C ASN A 61 -23.59 26.72 -23.26
N ILE A 62 -22.97 26.84 -24.43
CA ILE A 62 -21.97 27.91 -24.68
C ILE A 62 -22.63 29.30 -24.71
N ILE A 63 -23.81 29.46 -25.31
CA ILE A 63 -24.54 30.74 -25.30
C ILE A 63 -24.88 31.14 -23.86
N ASN A 64 -25.41 30.22 -23.04
CA ASN A 64 -25.72 30.47 -21.64
C ASN A 64 -24.46 30.83 -20.83
N LEU A 65 -23.34 30.16 -21.08
CA LEU A 65 -22.05 30.45 -20.46
C LEU A 65 -21.48 31.82 -20.85
N LEU A 66 -21.61 32.24 -22.11
CA LEU A 66 -21.18 33.56 -22.58
C LEU A 66 -22.09 34.69 -22.05
N THR A 67 -23.36 34.41 -21.72
CA THR A 67 -24.37 35.43 -21.43
C THR A 67 -24.77 35.52 -19.96
N GLU A 68 -25.22 34.41 -19.35
CA GLU A 68 -25.69 34.36 -17.96
C GLU A 68 -24.60 33.93 -16.98
N ASP A 69 -23.77 32.95 -17.36
CA ASP A 69 -22.82 32.26 -16.47
C ASP A 69 -21.36 32.76 -16.59
N PHE A 70 -21.15 33.93 -17.20
CA PHE A 70 -19.81 34.42 -17.58
C PHE A 70 -18.87 34.61 -16.38
N ASP A 71 -19.38 35.03 -15.22
CA ASP A 71 -18.59 35.16 -13.97
C ASP A 71 -17.97 33.82 -13.53
N LYS A 72 -18.60 32.68 -13.86
CA LYS A 72 -18.04 31.34 -13.63
C LYS A 72 -16.90 31.05 -14.59
N LEU A 73 -17.05 31.46 -15.86
CA LEU A 73 -16.04 31.30 -16.90
C LEU A 73 -14.78 32.14 -16.62
N GLU A 74 -14.93 33.40 -16.16
CA GLU A 74 -13.81 34.22 -15.67
C GLU A 74 -13.06 33.54 -14.51
N ASN A 75 -13.80 32.93 -13.57
CA ASN A 75 -13.19 32.20 -12.46
C ASN A 75 -12.43 30.94 -12.93
N VAL A 76 -12.98 30.18 -13.88
CA VAL A 76 -12.30 29.03 -14.50
C VAL A 76 -11.05 29.46 -15.27
N HIS A 77 -11.11 30.54 -16.06
CA HIS A 77 -9.95 31.09 -16.77
C HIS A 77 -8.83 31.51 -15.80
N LYS A 78 -9.18 32.23 -14.74
CA LYS A 78 -8.25 32.59 -13.66
C LYS A 78 -7.61 31.36 -13.01
N LYS A 79 -8.39 30.30 -12.76
CA LYS A 79 -7.89 29.03 -12.21
C LYS A 79 -6.99 28.29 -13.21
N PHE A 80 -7.29 28.32 -14.50
CA PHE A 80 -6.42 27.77 -15.54
C PHE A 80 -5.04 28.43 -15.52
N LEU A 81 -4.97 29.76 -15.42
CA LEU A 81 -3.71 30.48 -15.27
C LEU A 81 -3.00 30.14 -13.95
N GLU A 82 -3.71 30.07 -12.83
CA GLU A 82 -3.14 29.66 -11.52
C GLU A 82 -2.62 28.21 -11.50
N LYS A 83 -3.23 27.29 -12.27
CA LYS A 83 -2.93 25.84 -12.24
C LYS A 83 -1.96 25.38 -13.33
N THR A 84 -1.73 26.16 -14.38
CA THR A 84 -0.80 25.82 -15.48
C THR A 84 0.68 26.15 -15.21
N GLU A 85 1.01 26.82 -14.10
CA GLU A 85 2.41 27.07 -13.75
C GLU A 85 3.17 25.79 -13.31
N GLY A 86 4.39 25.64 -13.83
CA GLY A 86 5.40 24.67 -13.33
C GLY A 86 5.25 23.22 -13.78
N TRP A 87 4.38 22.89 -14.75
CA TRP A 87 4.19 21.52 -15.22
C TRP A 87 5.46 20.83 -15.73
N GLU A 88 6.37 21.56 -16.37
CA GLU A 88 7.69 21.05 -16.77
C GLU A 88 8.45 20.41 -15.60
N GLN A 89 8.47 21.08 -14.43
CA GLN A 89 9.14 20.55 -13.25
C GLN A 89 8.37 19.39 -12.61
N ARG A 90 7.03 19.45 -12.57
CA ARG A 90 6.21 18.34 -12.03
C ARG A 90 6.44 17.06 -12.83
N ILE A 91 6.39 17.15 -14.15
CA ILE A 91 6.55 16.00 -15.05
C ILE A 91 7.96 15.43 -14.92
N SER A 92 9.00 16.26 -14.98
CA SER A 92 10.39 15.82 -14.79
C SER A 92 10.71 15.32 -13.36
N SER A 93 9.86 15.58 -12.36
CA SER A 93 10.00 15.01 -11.01
C SER A 93 9.34 13.63 -10.83
N VAL A 94 8.43 13.24 -11.73
CA VAL A 94 7.72 11.95 -11.71
C VAL A 94 8.25 11.01 -12.78
N PHE A 95 8.57 11.54 -13.96
CA PHE A 95 9.03 10.81 -15.14
C PHE A 95 10.34 11.38 -15.65
N ASN A 96 11.34 10.52 -15.87
CA ASN A 96 12.64 10.91 -16.41
C ASN A 96 12.62 11.00 -17.96
N ILE A 97 11.59 11.64 -18.53
CA ILE A 97 11.42 11.81 -19.97
C ILE A 97 11.19 13.28 -20.35
N GLU A 98 11.57 13.65 -21.57
CA GLU A 98 11.19 14.96 -22.12
C GLU A 98 9.76 14.89 -22.68
N VAL A 99 8.89 15.83 -22.33
CA VAL A 99 7.54 15.97 -22.88
C VAL A 99 7.42 17.24 -23.72
N ASP A 100 6.70 17.15 -24.83
CA ASP A 100 6.41 18.30 -25.71
C ASP A 100 4.92 18.25 -26.00
N VAL A 101 4.16 19.08 -25.27
CA VAL A 101 2.70 19.06 -25.23
C VAL A 101 2.15 20.46 -25.00
N ALA A 102 1.11 20.81 -25.74
CA ALA A 102 0.35 22.03 -25.51
C ALA A 102 -0.78 21.78 -24.50
N ILE A 103 -1.05 22.76 -23.63
CA ILE A 103 -2.26 22.78 -22.80
C ILE A 103 -3.13 23.92 -23.35
N VAL A 104 -4.27 23.58 -23.95
CA VAL A 104 -5.22 24.53 -24.53
C VAL A 104 -6.40 24.73 -23.60
N PHE A 105 -6.73 25.98 -23.30
CA PHE A 105 -8.02 26.36 -22.73
C PHE A 105 -8.91 26.94 -23.85
N SER A 106 -10.09 26.34 -24.09
CA SER A 106 -10.96 26.72 -25.21
C SER A 106 -12.42 26.32 -25.02
N LEU A 107 -13.32 27.01 -25.74
CA LEU A 107 -14.74 26.63 -25.85
C LEU A 107 -15.04 25.58 -26.92
N GLY A 108 -15.94 24.66 -26.60
CA GLY A 108 -16.68 23.80 -27.52
C GLY A 108 -15.82 22.73 -28.17
N TYR A 109 -15.17 21.90 -27.37
CA TYR A 109 -14.23 20.88 -27.88
C TYR A 109 -14.80 19.45 -27.81
N GLY A 110 -15.76 19.16 -26.93
CA GLY A 110 -16.36 17.83 -26.86
C GLY A 110 -17.37 17.65 -25.73
N THR A 111 -17.58 16.38 -25.33
CA THR A 111 -18.47 15.99 -24.23
C THR A 111 -17.81 16.08 -22.84
N ASP A 112 -16.49 16.22 -22.81
CA ASP A 112 -15.64 15.99 -21.64
C ASP A 112 -14.89 17.25 -21.19
N ALA A 113 -14.57 17.35 -19.89
CA ALA A 113 -13.88 18.50 -19.31
C ALA A 113 -12.42 18.65 -19.77
N ALA A 114 -11.76 17.52 -20.05
CA ALA A 114 -10.43 17.47 -20.65
C ALA A 114 -10.26 16.22 -21.51
N GLU A 115 -9.34 16.28 -22.47
CA GLU A 115 -8.94 15.14 -23.30
C GLU A 115 -7.52 15.36 -23.87
N PHE A 116 -6.76 14.27 -24.01
CA PHE A 116 -5.52 14.22 -24.77
C PHE A 116 -5.75 13.84 -26.25
N LEU A 117 -5.39 14.74 -27.19
CA LEU A 117 -5.39 14.47 -28.63
C LEU A 117 -4.08 14.90 -29.34
N ARG A 118 -3.91 14.38 -30.57
CA ARG A 118 -2.77 14.65 -31.48
C ARG A 118 -3.15 15.62 -32.61
N THR A 119 -3.46 16.87 -32.27
CA THR A 119 -3.84 17.94 -33.23
C THR A 119 -2.66 18.48 -34.03
N ALA A 120 -2.80 18.57 -35.37
CA ALA A 120 -1.81 19.18 -36.28
C ALA A 120 -0.38 18.61 -36.21
N GLY A 121 -0.19 17.41 -35.64
CA GLY A 121 1.12 16.82 -35.37
C GLY A 121 1.79 17.27 -34.07
N ALA A 122 1.12 18.14 -33.29
CA ALA A 122 1.44 18.40 -31.88
C ALA A 122 0.66 17.44 -30.97
N ASN A 123 1.15 17.27 -29.75
CA ASN A 123 0.43 16.59 -28.67
C ASN A 123 -0.28 17.68 -27.85
N THR A 124 -1.56 17.50 -27.52
CA THR A 124 -2.37 18.55 -26.89
C THR A 124 -3.28 17.99 -25.81
N VAL A 125 -3.25 18.59 -24.63
CA VAL A 125 -4.32 18.48 -23.63
C VAL A 125 -5.28 19.64 -23.86
N PHE A 126 -6.51 19.33 -24.25
CA PHE A 126 -7.58 20.33 -24.34
C PHE A 126 -8.33 20.40 -23.01
N LEU A 127 -8.79 21.61 -22.67
CA LEU A 127 -9.62 21.91 -21.50
C LEU A 127 -10.88 22.63 -22.00
N SER A 128 -12.00 21.90 -21.99
CA SER A 128 -13.31 22.35 -22.48
C SER A 128 -13.93 23.29 -21.45
N ALA A 129 -13.83 24.60 -21.67
CA ALA A 129 -14.15 25.61 -20.67
C ALA A 129 -15.63 25.55 -20.21
N GLU A 130 -16.54 25.23 -21.13
CA GLU A 130 -17.96 24.99 -20.83
C GLU A 130 -18.18 23.76 -19.95
N LYS A 131 -17.52 22.63 -20.23
CA LYS A 131 -17.67 21.40 -19.44
C LYS A 131 -17.05 21.52 -18.04
N ILE A 132 -15.96 22.28 -17.89
CA ILE A 132 -15.39 22.59 -16.57
C ILE A 132 -16.35 23.42 -15.70
N VAL A 133 -17.17 24.30 -16.31
CA VAL A 133 -18.23 25.03 -15.58
C VAL A 133 -19.47 24.15 -15.36
N GLU A 134 -19.86 23.35 -16.35
CA GLU A 134 -21.01 22.42 -16.30
C GLU A 134 -20.85 21.41 -15.15
N PHE A 135 -19.68 20.79 -15.03
CA PHE A 135 -19.35 19.79 -14.01
C PHE A 135 -18.73 20.39 -12.73
N GLU A 136 -18.65 21.72 -12.62
CA GLU A 136 -18.15 22.48 -11.45
C GLU A 136 -16.67 22.22 -11.08
N MET A 137 -15.89 21.62 -11.98
CA MET A 137 -14.47 21.22 -11.82
C MET A 137 -13.45 22.38 -11.81
N CYS A 138 -13.89 23.58 -11.43
CA CYS A 138 -13.11 24.82 -11.47
C CYS A 138 -11.86 24.78 -10.57
N ASP A 139 -11.94 24.08 -9.43
CA ASP A 139 -10.80 23.87 -8.54
C ASP A 139 -9.94 22.65 -8.91
N ASP A 140 -10.37 21.84 -9.89
CA ASP A 140 -9.75 20.55 -10.25
C ASP A 140 -8.98 20.60 -11.58
N ILE A 141 -8.70 21.79 -12.10
CA ILE A 141 -7.95 21.96 -13.36
C ILE A 141 -6.55 21.32 -13.32
N ASP A 142 -5.86 21.27 -12.17
CA ASP A 142 -4.61 20.51 -12.06
C ASP A 142 -4.84 18.98 -12.03
N VAL A 143 -6.01 18.49 -11.62
CA VAL A 143 -6.41 17.08 -11.76
C VAL A 143 -6.58 16.71 -13.23
N LEU A 144 -7.40 17.47 -13.95
CA LEU A 144 -7.64 17.31 -15.39
C LEU A 144 -6.31 17.25 -16.16
N ILE A 145 -5.47 18.27 -15.99
CA ILE A 145 -4.13 18.31 -16.63
C ILE A 145 -3.26 17.11 -16.19
N SER A 146 -3.30 16.70 -14.91
CA SER A 146 -2.48 15.56 -14.44
C SER A 146 -2.85 14.23 -15.10
N HIS A 147 -4.14 14.05 -15.44
CA HIS A 147 -4.68 12.81 -15.97
C HIS A 147 -4.31 12.67 -17.46
N GLU A 148 -4.63 13.68 -18.27
CA GLU A 148 -4.33 13.70 -19.71
C GLU A 148 -2.83 13.71 -20.02
N ILE A 149 -2.01 14.37 -19.18
CA ILE A 149 -0.55 14.30 -19.31
C ILE A 149 -0.03 12.89 -18.99
N ALA A 150 -0.65 12.16 -18.05
CA ALA A 150 -0.23 10.79 -17.73
C ALA A 150 -0.62 9.78 -18.85
N HIS A 151 -1.78 9.97 -19.51
CA HIS A 151 -2.11 9.27 -20.78
C HIS A 151 -1.07 9.57 -21.88
N PHE A 152 -0.70 10.85 -22.09
CA PHE A 152 0.34 11.21 -23.07
C PHE A 152 1.71 10.57 -22.76
N VAL A 153 2.11 10.55 -21.49
CA VAL A 153 3.37 9.92 -21.07
C VAL A 153 3.36 8.42 -21.35
N HIS A 154 2.24 7.73 -21.11
CA HIS A 154 2.07 6.31 -21.39
C HIS A 154 2.30 5.97 -22.87
N ASP A 155 1.62 6.68 -23.78
CA ASP A 155 1.78 6.59 -25.23
C ASP A 155 3.24 6.89 -25.65
N LYS A 156 3.84 7.93 -25.07
CA LYS A 156 5.23 8.31 -25.36
C LYS A 156 6.26 7.29 -24.87
N MET A 157 5.94 6.50 -23.83
CA MET A 157 6.77 5.40 -23.34
C MET A 157 6.58 4.08 -24.10
N GLY A 158 5.78 4.08 -25.17
CA GLY A 158 5.54 2.91 -26.03
C GLY A 158 4.24 2.16 -25.72
N GLY A 159 3.40 2.71 -24.85
CA GLY A 159 2.01 2.30 -24.74
C GLY A 159 1.22 2.59 -26.00
N ARG A 160 0.06 1.95 -26.12
CA ARG A 160 -1.00 2.37 -27.04
C ARG A 160 -2.07 3.08 -26.21
N ILE A 161 -2.80 4.01 -26.82
CA ILE A 161 -4.05 4.56 -26.25
C ILE A 161 -5.29 3.96 -26.92
N PHE A 162 -5.20 3.66 -28.22
CA PHE A 162 -6.37 3.41 -29.07
C PHE A 162 -7.24 2.23 -28.63
N ARG A 163 -8.51 2.55 -28.38
CA ARG A 163 -9.55 1.70 -27.78
C ARG A 163 -10.17 0.71 -28.77
N ASP A 164 -9.97 0.96 -30.07
CA ASP A 164 -10.83 0.48 -31.15
C ASP A 164 -10.34 -0.80 -31.85
N GLU A 165 -9.24 -1.40 -31.38
CA GLU A 165 -8.69 -2.66 -31.93
C GLU A 165 -9.40 -3.93 -31.39
N TYR A 166 -10.40 -3.81 -30.50
CA TYR A 166 -10.98 -4.94 -29.76
C TYR A 166 -12.51 -5.07 -29.92
N ASP A 167 -12.96 -6.17 -30.53
CA ASP A 167 -14.39 -6.50 -30.63
C ASP A 167 -15.04 -6.95 -29.29
N ASP A 168 -14.22 -7.39 -28.33
CA ASP A 168 -14.64 -8.09 -27.10
C ASP A 168 -14.64 -7.19 -25.85
N ASP A 169 -15.67 -7.33 -25.01
CA ASP A 169 -15.91 -6.49 -23.84
C ASP A 169 -14.95 -6.81 -22.68
N LEU A 170 -14.46 -8.05 -22.54
CA LEU A 170 -13.41 -8.39 -21.57
C LEU A 170 -12.14 -7.60 -21.89
N LYS A 171 -11.71 -7.60 -23.16
CA LYS A 171 -10.55 -6.81 -23.61
C LYS A 171 -10.73 -5.32 -23.39
N LYS A 172 -11.86 -4.73 -23.79
CA LYS A 172 -12.17 -3.29 -23.56
C LYS A 172 -12.14 -2.92 -22.08
N SER A 173 -12.67 -3.78 -21.22
CA SER A 173 -12.80 -3.53 -19.78
C SER A 173 -11.45 -3.63 -19.06
N SER A 174 -10.65 -4.66 -19.37
CA SER A 174 -9.26 -4.77 -18.88
C SER A 174 -8.36 -3.66 -19.43
N TRP A 175 -8.61 -3.20 -20.67
CA TRP A 175 -7.93 -2.05 -21.25
C TRP A 175 -8.19 -0.75 -20.47
N SER A 176 -9.45 -0.43 -20.16
CA SER A 176 -9.76 0.75 -19.33
C SER A 176 -9.20 0.65 -17.90
N LEU A 177 -9.21 -0.53 -17.27
CA LEU A 177 -8.53 -0.73 -15.98
C LEU A 177 -7.02 -0.42 -16.05
N TYR A 178 -6.39 -0.64 -17.20
CA TYR A 178 -4.98 -0.38 -17.45
C TYR A 178 -4.69 1.09 -17.79
N THR A 179 -5.37 1.68 -18.79
CA THR A 179 -5.14 3.07 -19.22
C THR A 179 -5.54 4.07 -18.15
N GLU A 180 -6.78 4.01 -17.66
CA GLU A 180 -7.28 4.91 -16.62
C GLU A 180 -6.55 4.70 -15.29
N GLY A 181 -6.06 3.48 -15.06
CA GLY A 181 -5.23 3.15 -13.91
C GLY A 181 -3.86 3.83 -13.95
N PHE A 182 -3.22 3.84 -15.12
CA PHE A 182 -1.94 4.50 -15.32
C PHE A 182 -2.10 6.01 -15.19
N ALA A 183 -3.09 6.58 -15.90
CA ALA A 183 -3.38 8.00 -15.86
C ALA A 183 -3.72 8.49 -14.44
N SER A 184 -4.59 7.77 -13.72
CA SER A 184 -4.93 8.13 -12.35
C SER A 184 -3.80 7.90 -11.34
N TYR A 185 -2.97 6.87 -11.50
CA TYR A 185 -1.85 6.65 -10.57
C TYR A 185 -0.76 7.71 -10.74
N PHE A 186 -0.34 7.99 -11.97
CA PHE A 186 0.72 8.95 -12.21
C PHE A 186 0.23 10.40 -12.14
N GLY A 187 -1.04 10.68 -12.43
CA GLY A 187 -1.65 11.98 -12.15
C GLY A 187 -1.63 12.30 -10.65
N GLU A 188 -1.98 11.35 -9.78
CA GLU A 188 -1.83 11.48 -8.32
C GLU A 188 -0.35 11.78 -7.92
N LYS A 189 0.63 11.18 -8.60
CA LYS A 189 2.06 11.51 -8.38
C LYS A 189 2.41 12.93 -8.82
N LEU A 190 1.95 13.37 -9.99
CA LEU A 190 2.16 14.73 -10.53
C LEU A 190 1.54 15.81 -9.62
N LEU A 191 0.55 15.45 -8.79
CA LEU A 191 -0.09 16.29 -7.79
C LEU A 191 0.54 16.24 -6.40
N ASN A 192 1.69 15.55 -6.24
CA ASN A 192 2.38 15.26 -4.97
C ASN A 192 1.55 14.41 -3.99
N GLY A 193 0.83 13.40 -4.48
CA GLY A 193 0.05 12.49 -3.64
C GLY A 193 -1.33 13.03 -3.22
N ARG A 194 -1.76 14.18 -3.77
CA ARG A 194 -3.16 14.63 -3.64
C ARG A 194 -4.03 13.75 -4.53
N GLY A 195 -5.01 13.06 -3.93
CA GLY A 195 -5.94 12.20 -4.65
C GLY A 195 -6.79 13.00 -5.65
N GLN A 196 -6.82 12.57 -6.91
CA GLN A 196 -7.51 13.24 -8.02
C GLN A 196 -9.00 13.50 -7.75
N TRP A 197 -9.69 12.52 -7.16
CA TRP A 197 -11.16 12.48 -7.08
C TRP A 197 -11.72 12.95 -5.73
N GLY A 198 -10.86 13.46 -4.85
CA GLY A 198 -11.23 14.02 -3.56
C GLY A 198 -11.53 13.00 -2.44
N PHE A 199 -11.47 13.49 -1.20
CA PHE A 199 -11.48 12.67 0.02
C PHE A 199 -12.77 11.85 0.22
N LYS A 200 -13.93 12.36 -0.21
CA LYS A 200 -15.22 11.64 -0.08
C LYS A 200 -15.28 10.41 -0.99
N PHE A 201 -14.81 10.55 -2.23
CA PHE A 201 -14.76 9.47 -3.21
C PHE A 201 -13.81 8.36 -2.74
N ASP A 202 -12.61 8.71 -2.30
CA ASP A 202 -11.64 7.72 -1.81
C ASP A 202 -12.20 6.98 -0.58
N ILE A 203 -12.87 7.65 0.38
CA ILE A 203 -13.59 6.97 1.48
C ILE A 203 -14.64 5.99 0.96
N PHE A 204 -15.54 6.42 0.07
CA PHE A 204 -16.60 5.57 -0.45
C PHE A 204 -16.03 4.31 -1.12
N CYS A 205 -15.00 4.47 -1.94
CA CYS A 205 -14.33 3.36 -2.62
C CYS A 205 -13.60 2.43 -1.64
N ILE A 206 -13.01 2.98 -0.57
CA ILE A 206 -12.36 2.22 0.51
C ILE A 206 -13.39 1.37 1.28
N GLU A 207 -14.52 1.95 1.70
CA GLU A 207 -15.54 1.26 2.49
C GLU A 207 -16.26 0.15 1.70
N ASN A 208 -16.45 0.35 0.39
CA ASN A 208 -17.17 -0.56 -0.49
C ASN A 208 -16.27 -1.49 -1.32
N TYR A 209 -14.95 -1.40 -1.19
CA TYR A 209 -13.97 -1.99 -2.10
C TYR A 209 -14.23 -3.46 -2.47
N TYR A 210 -14.50 -4.31 -1.48
CA TYR A 210 -14.75 -5.74 -1.70
C TYR A 210 -16.09 -6.06 -2.34
N THR A 211 -17.05 -5.14 -2.37
CA THR A 211 -18.26 -5.26 -3.19
C THR A 211 -17.92 -4.93 -4.63
N LEU A 212 -17.29 -3.77 -4.85
CA LEU A 212 -16.95 -3.22 -6.16
C LEU A 212 -16.04 -4.16 -6.96
N ILE A 213 -15.02 -4.75 -6.32
CA ILE A 213 -14.10 -5.68 -7.00
C ILE A 213 -14.70 -7.09 -7.22
N THR A 214 -15.70 -7.50 -6.41
CA THR A 214 -16.47 -8.72 -6.70
C THR A 214 -17.39 -8.51 -7.90
N GLU A 215 -18.11 -7.39 -7.96
CA GLU A 215 -18.97 -7.04 -9.09
C GLU A 215 -18.17 -6.89 -10.40
N LEU A 216 -16.99 -6.26 -10.34
CA LEU A 216 -16.06 -6.16 -11.45
C LEU A 216 -15.62 -7.56 -11.94
N ARG A 217 -15.24 -8.45 -11.01
CA ARG A 217 -14.85 -9.84 -11.32
C ARG A 217 -15.98 -10.64 -11.94
N GLU A 218 -17.21 -10.48 -11.46
CA GLU A 218 -18.40 -11.15 -12.00
C GLU A 218 -18.75 -10.69 -13.42
N ASN A 219 -18.70 -9.37 -13.70
CA ASN A 219 -18.92 -8.86 -15.06
C ASN A 219 -17.86 -9.37 -16.05
N LEU A 220 -16.57 -9.30 -15.70
CA LEU A 220 -15.48 -9.74 -16.56
C LEU A 220 -15.56 -11.24 -16.86
N ASN A 221 -15.87 -12.06 -15.86
CA ASN A 221 -16.05 -13.52 -16.02
C ASN A 221 -17.25 -13.89 -16.92
N GLU A 222 -18.27 -13.03 -17.02
CA GLU A 222 -19.44 -13.22 -17.87
C GLU A 222 -19.31 -12.53 -19.26
N GLY A 223 -18.21 -11.82 -19.52
CA GLY A 223 -18.02 -11.05 -20.75
C GLY A 223 -18.94 -9.83 -20.86
N ARG A 224 -19.35 -9.24 -19.73
CA ARG A 224 -20.15 -8.01 -19.67
C ARG A 224 -19.23 -6.78 -19.65
N SER A 225 -19.54 -5.76 -20.47
CA SER A 225 -18.89 -4.44 -20.39
C SER A 225 -18.92 -3.88 -18.96
N THR A 226 -17.75 -3.44 -18.48
CA THR A 226 -17.61 -2.73 -17.21
C THR A 226 -17.50 -1.21 -17.41
N SER A 227 -17.89 -0.68 -18.58
CA SER A 227 -17.72 0.75 -18.90
C SER A 227 -18.40 1.71 -17.92
N TYR A 228 -19.41 1.23 -17.18
CA TYR A 228 -20.09 1.99 -16.13
C TYR A 228 -19.26 2.20 -14.85
N PHE A 229 -18.08 1.58 -14.72
CA PHE A 229 -17.06 1.90 -13.71
C PHE A 229 -16.23 3.14 -14.09
N PHE A 230 -16.31 3.59 -15.35
CA PHE A 230 -15.54 4.71 -15.92
C PHE A 230 -16.46 5.61 -16.76
N PRO A 231 -17.42 6.32 -16.14
CA PRO A 231 -18.27 7.27 -16.85
C PRO A 231 -17.44 8.43 -17.40
N LYS A 232 -18.01 9.15 -18.38
CA LYS A 232 -17.49 10.47 -18.78
C LYS A 232 -17.70 11.47 -17.64
N TRP A 233 -16.88 12.53 -17.60
CA TRP A 233 -16.98 13.59 -16.59
C TRP A 233 -18.43 14.10 -16.51
N GLY A 234 -18.96 14.31 -15.30
CA GLY A 234 -20.39 14.54 -15.11
C GLY A 234 -20.72 15.14 -13.74
N LYS A 235 -21.95 15.65 -13.59
CA LYS A 235 -22.35 16.42 -12.39
C LYS A 235 -22.88 15.57 -11.23
N ASP A 236 -23.44 14.41 -11.53
CA ASP A 236 -24.05 13.49 -10.55
C ASP A 236 -23.10 12.33 -10.23
N PHE A 237 -22.01 12.62 -9.50
CA PHE A 237 -20.98 11.67 -9.02
C PHE A 237 -21.50 10.67 -7.95
N GLU A 238 -22.64 10.02 -8.19
CA GLU A 238 -23.16 8.92 -7.37
C GLU A 238 -22.71 7.56 -7.91
N LEU A 239 -21.88 6.85 -7.13
CA LEU A 239 -21.46 5.44 -7.29
C LEU A 239 -20.67 5.01 -8.55
N TYR A 240 -20.72 5.69 -9.70
CA TYR A 240 -20.22 5.10 -10.97
C TYR A 240 -18.70 5.23 -11.22
N ASP A 241 -18.01 6.28 -10.77
CA ASP A 241 -16.58 6.53 -11.01
C ASP A 241 -15.59 5.60 -10.27
N VAL A 242 -16.09 4.56 -9.62
CA VAL A 242 -15.32 3.61 -8.79
C VAL A 242 -14.15 2.92 -9.52
N GLY A 243 -14.19 2.86 -10.85
CA GLY A 243 -13.13 2.28 -11.68
C GLY A 243 -11.78 2.94 -11.45
N TYR A 244 -11.71 4.27 -11.39
CA TYR A 244 -10.44 5.00 -11.19
C TYR A 244 -9.76 4.67 -9.84
N TYR A 245 -10.51 4.26 -8.82
CA TYR A 245 -9.94 3.77 -7.57
C TYR A 245 -9.36 2.36 -7.70
N ILE A 246 -10.09 1.43 -8.34
CA ILE A 246 -9.63 0.06 -8.56
C ILE A 246 -8.41 0.04 -9.51
N ALA A 247 -8.47 0.82 -10.58
CA ALA A 247 -7.43 0.96 -11.60
C ALA A 247 -6.11 1.50 -11.00
N ARG A 248 -6.16 2.49 -10.10
CA ARG A 248 -4.99 2.94 -9.31
C ARG A 248 -4.39 1.82 -8.45
N ARG A 249 -5.21 0.93 -7.89
CA ARG A 249 -4.74 -0.23 -7.11
C ARG A 249 -4.12 -1.30 -8.01
N TYR A 250 -4.67 -1.52 -9.20
CA TYR A 250 -4.11 -2.41 -10.21
C TYR A 250 -2.70 -1.98 -10.65
N ILE A 251 -2.48 -0.70 -10.98
CA ILE A 251 -1.12 -0.22 -11.29
C ILE A 251 -0.18 -0.29 -10.08
N ARG A 252 -0.66 0.00 -8.85
CA ARG A 252 0.09 -0.25 -7.61
C ARG A 252 0.41 -1.73 -7.35
N TYR A 253 -0.32 -2.66 -7.96
CA TYR A 253 -0.03 -4.10 -7.94
C TYR A 253 1.01 -4.47 -9.00
N LEU A 254 0.87 -3.99 -10.24
CA LEU A 254 1.88 -4.19 -11.29
C LEU A 254 3.26 -3.66 -10.88
N LEU A 255 3.33 -2.48 -10.26
CA LEU A 255 4.57 -1.85 -9.78
C LEU A 255 5.27 -2.61 -8.62
N LYS A 256 4.69 -3.72 -8.11
CA LYS A 256 5.39 -4.67 -7.21
C LYS A 256 6.19 -5.73 -7.97
N LYS A 257 5.92 -5.90 -9.26
CA LYS A 257 6.48 -6.95 -10.14
C LYS A 257 7.30 -6.38 -11.30
N TYR A 258 6.94 -5.20 -11.80
CA TYR A 258 7.41 -4.63 -13.07
C TYR A 258 7.82 -3.16 -12.95
N THR A 259 8.74 -2.71 -13.81
CA THR A 259 9.10 -1.30 -14.01
C THR A 259 8.01 -0.54 -14.78
N VAL A 260 8.09 0.80 -14.81
CA VAL A 260 7.12 1.64 -15.55
C VAL A 260 7.24 1.37 -17.06
N GLU A 261 8.48 1.25 -17.53
CA GLU A 261 8.84 0.94 -18.91
C GLU A 261 8.31 -0.42 -19.38
N GLU A 262 8.39 -1.45 -18.52
CA GLU A 262 7.80 -2.77 -18.80
C GLU A 262 6.27 -2.70 -18.82
N ILE A 263 5.64 -2.04 -17.83
CA ILE A 263 4.18 -1.89 -17.75
C ILE A 263 3.64 -1.23 -19.02
N CYS A 264 4.25 -0.12 -19.47
CA CYS A 264 3.78 0.64 -20.64
C CYS A 264 3.66 -0.21 -21.91
N VAL A 265 4.53 -1.20 -22.13
CA VAL A 265 4.60 -1.97 -23.38
C VAL A 265 3.81 -3.28 -23.37
N PHE A 266 3.00 -3.54 -22.34
CA PHE A 266 2.16 -4.75 -22.26
C PHE A 266 1.24 -4.90 -23.48
N SER A 267 1.13 -6.14 -23.98
CA SER A 267 0.08 -6.56 -24.90
C SER A 267 -1.29 -6.66 -24.21
N ILE A 268 -2.37 -6.67 -25.00
CA ILE A 268 -3.72 -6.85 -24.46
C ILE A 268 -3.91 -8.22 -23.80
N GLU A 269 -3.20 -9.26 -24.26
CA GLU A 269 -3.14 -10.56 -23.60
C GLU A 269 -2.50 -10.46 -22.19
N GLU A 270 -1.35 -9.80 -22.06
CA GLU A 270 -0.68 -9.58 -20.76
C GLU A 270 -1.51 -8.70 -19.81
N ILE A 271 -2.24 -7.72 -20.35
CA ILE A 271 -3.19 -6.89 -19.58
C ILE A 271 -4.37 -7.71 -19.08
N VAL A 272 -4.98 -8.57 -19.91
CA VAL A 272 -6.09 -9.44 -19.47
C VAL A 272 -5.61 -10.44 -18.42
N GLU A 273 -4.45 -11.07 -18.61
CA GLU A 273 -3.86 -12.00 -17.65
C GLU A 273 -3.54 -11.31 -16.32
N SER A 274 -2.88 -10.15 -16.34
CA SER A 274 -2.49 -9.45 -15.10
C SER A 274 -3.64 -8.73 -14.40
N VAL A 275 -4.74 -8.41 -15.09
CA VAL A 275 -6.01 -8.01 -14.46
C VAL A 275 -6.65 -9.21 -13.72
N ASP A 276 -6.68 -10.40 -14.31
CA ASP A 276 -7.17 -11.62 -13.62
C ASP A 276 -6.37 -11.89 -12.34
N ASP A 277 -5.04 -11.85 -12.47
CA ASP A 277 -4.04 -12.03 -11.41
C ASP A 277 -4.20 -11.01 -10.26
N PHE A 278 -4.51 -9.74 -10.59
CA PHE A 278 -4.81 -8.68 -9.63
C PHE A 278 -6.14 -8.90 -8.89
N LEU A 279 -7.20 -9.24 -9.62
CA LEU A 279 -8.53 -9.45 -9.04
C LEU A 279 -8.50 -10.66 -8.08
N ASN A 280 -7.77 -11.72 -8.43
CA ASN A 280 -7.52 -12.86 -7.55
C ASN A 280 -6.77 -12.42 -6.29
N TYR A 281 -5.63 -11.74 -6.43
CA TYR A 281 -4.78 -11.27 -5.31
C TYR A 281 -5.54 -10.41 -4.29
N GLU A 282 -6.37 -9.48 -4.75
CA GLU A 282 -7.18 -8.64 -3.85
C GLU A 282 -8.33 -9.43 -3.21
N LEU A 283 -9.05 -10.26 -3.97
CA LEU A 283 -10.15 -11.09 -3.43
C LEU A 283 -9.67 -12.14 -2.42
N GLU A 284 -8.49 -12.74 -2.64
CA GLU A 284 -7.87 -13.69 -1.70
C GLU A 284 -7.53 -13.04 -0.36
N LYS A 285 -7.20 -11.74 -0.34
CA LYS A 285 -6.87 -10.98 0.87
C LYS A 285 -8.08 -10.55 1.70
N ARG A 286 -9.31 -10.59 1.16
CA ARG A 286 -10.57 -10.23 1.87
C ARG A 286 -10.70 -10.91 3.24
N LEU A 287 -11.20 -10.20 4.27
CA LEU A 287 -11.40 -10.78 5.60
C LEU A 287 -12.28 -12.04 5.59
N ARG A 288 -11.70 -13.17 6.02
CA ARG A 288 -12.34 -14.50 6.09
C ARG A 288 -12.83 -14.79 7.51
N HIS A 289 -13.92 -14.14 7.91
CA HIS A 289 -14.51 -14.31 9.25
C HIS A 289 -14.98 -15.76 9.50
N LYS A 290 -14.34 -16.45 10.47
CA LYS A 290 -14.66 -17.83 10.90
C LYS A 290 -15.23 -17.94 12.32
N GLY A 291 -15.26 -16.83 13.06
CA GLY A 291 -15.62 -16.77 14.47
C GLY A 291 -14.64 -17.53 15.36
N SER A 292 -15.05 -17.76 16.61
CA SER A 292 -14.27 -18.51 17.60
C SER A 292 -14.24 -20.00 17.22
N VAL A 293 -13.23 -20.45 16.46
CA VAL A 293 -13.00 -21.88 16.15
C VAL A 293 -12.20 -22.55 17.27
N GLU A 294 -12.19 -23.88 17.34
CA GLU A 294 -11.28 -24.58 18.25
C GLU A 294 -9.83 -24.49 17.71
N ILE A 295 -8.91 -24.01 18.53
CA ILE A 295 -7.47 -23.93 18.23
C ILE A 295 -6.72 -24.83 19.20
N LYS A 296 -5.71 -25.56 18.72
CA LYS A 296 -4.88 -26.45 19.53
C LYS A 296 -3.43 -26.03 19.45
N THR A 297 -2.77 -26.10 20.58
CA THR A 297 -1.35 -25.79 20.81
C THR A 297 -0.72 -26.96 21.57
N ASP A 298 0.56 -26.87 21.93
CA ASP A 298 1.29 -27.99 22.55
C ASP A 298 0.70 -28.45 23.88
N ARG A 299 0.17 -27.51 24.68
CA ARG A 299 -0.42 -27.76 26.01
C ARG A 299 -1.88 -27.33 26.10
N LEU A 300 -2.29 -26.31 25.35
CA LEU A 300 -3.62 -25.70 25.50
C LEU A 300 -4.59 -26.05 24.36
N VAL A 301 -5.86 -26.15 24.71
CA VAL A 301 -6.98 -26.06 23.77
C VAL A 301 -7.70 -24.73 24.01
N LEU A 302 -7.80 -23.91 22.96
CA LEU A 302 -8.58 -22.67 22.97
C LEU A 302 -9.94 -22.98 22.34
N ARG A 303 -11.01 -22.91 23.13
CA ARG A 303 -12.36 -23.32 22.71
C ARG A 303 -13.40 -22.25 22.97
N ARG A 304 -14.59 -22.42 22.40
CA ARG A 304 -15.77 -21.64 22.82
C ARG A 304 -16.03 -21.88 24.31
N PHE A 305 -16.42 -20.82 25.01
CA PHE A 305 -17.04 -20.91 26.33
C PHE A 305 -18.36 -21.69 26.24
N LYS A 306 -18.73 -22.27 27.38
CA LYS A 306 -20.04 -22.85 27.71
C LYS A 306 -20.54 -22.15 28.97
N VAL A 307 -21.84 -22.17 29.26
CA VAL A 307 -22.37 -21.52 30.47
C VAL A 307 -21.92 -22.28 31.74
N GLU A 308 -21.67 -23.58 31.61
CA GLU A 308 -21.15 -24.45 32.66
C GLU A 308 -19.74 -24.05 33.14
N ASP A 309 -18.95 -23.40 32.28
CA ASP A 309 -17.60 -22.90 32.61
C ASP A 309 -17.63 -21.77 33.68
N ALA A 310 -18.82 -21.26 34.05
CA ALA A 310 -18.96 -20.12 34.97
C ALA A 310 -18.35 -20.36 36.36
N ASN A 311 -18.36 -21.61 36.85
CA ASN A 311 -17.77 -21.96 38.15
C ASN A 311 -16.24 -21.80 38.10
N GLU A 312 -15.60 -22.44 37.12
CA GLU A 312 -14.15 -22.36 36.90
C GLU A 312 -13.74 -20.92 36.59
N MET A 313 -14.48 -20.18 35.74
CA MET A 313 -14.21 -18.77 35.49
C MET A 313 -14.29 -17.91 36.76
N PHE A 314 -15.31 -18.10 37.60
CA PHE A 314 -15.49 -17.35 38.84
C PHE A 314 -14.38 -17.64 39.86
N ASP A 315 -14.11 -18.92 40.12
CA ASP A 315 -13.14 -19.37 41.13
C ASP A 315 -11.68 -19.15 40.68
N ASN A 316 -11.37 -19.29 39.38
CA ASN A 316 -9.99 -19.18 38.87
C ASN A 316 -9.57 -17.74 38.56
N TRP A 317 -10.45 -16.81 38.11
CA TRP A 317 -10.02 -15.41 37.94
C TRP A 317 -11.08 -14.31 38.08
N ALA A 318 -12.35 -14.54 37.74
CA ALA A 318 -13.31 -13.44 37.62
C ALA A 318 -13.72 -12.83 38.98
N SER A 319 -13.68 -13.62 40.07
CA SER A 319 -13.83 -13.11 41.45
C SER A 319 -12.54 -12.52 42.04
N ARG A 320 -11.39 -12.73 41.39
CA ARG A 320 -10.07 -12.37 41.93
C ARG A 320 -9.69 -10.96 41.49
N ASP A 321 -9.70 -10.01 42.43
CA ASP A 321 -9.28 -8.63 42.14
C ASP A 321 -7.81 -8.54 41.72
N GLU A 322 -6.95 -9.42 42.23
CA GLU A 322 -5.53 -9.47 41.84
C GLU A 322 -5.33 -9.71 40.34
N VAL A 323 -6.23 -10.45 39.68
CA VAL A 323 -6.25 -10.61 38.21
C VAL A 323 -7.01 -9.48 37.54
N THR A 324 -8.22 -9.14 38.02
CA THR A 324 -9.12 -8.20 37.30
C THR A 324 -8.77 -6.73 37.49
N LYS A 325 -7.89 -6.34 38.42
CA LYS A 325 -7.49 -4.93 38.65
C LYS A 325 -6.82 -4.26 37.44
N THR A 326 -6.26 -5.02 36.51
CA THR A 326 -5.64 -4.54 35.26
C THR A 326 -6.53 -4.72 34.03
N LEU A 327 -7.78 -5.18 34.20
CA LEU A 327 -8.73 -5.44 33.12
C LEU A 327 -9.78 -4.32 33.01
N ALA A 328 -10.36 -4.16 31.82
CA ALA A 328 -11.37 -3.14 31.54
C ALA A 328 -12.78 -3.44 32.12
N TRP A 329 -12.96 -4.60 32.78
CA TRP A 329 -14.21 -5.03 33.40
C TRP A 329 -14.02 -5.23 34.92
N ARG A 330 -15.09 -5.01 35.70
CA ARG A 330 -15.02 -5.13 37.17
C ARG A 330 -14.89 -6.58 37.61
N THR A 331 -14.32 -6.79 38.79
CA THR A 331 -14.40 -8.05 39.53
C THR A 331 -15.85 -8.50 39.65
N HIS A 332 -16.15 -9.76 39.38
CA HIS A 332 -17.49 -10.31 39.57
C HIS A 332 -17.75 -10.54 41.06
N GLU A 333 -18.89 -10.08 41.55
CA GLU A 333 -19.29 -10.15 42.96
C GLU A 333 -20.07 -11.44 43.27
N SER A 334 -20.54 -12.17 42.24
CA SER A 334 -21.18 -13.48 42.39
C SER A 334 -20.95 -14.41 41.19
N LEU A 335 -21.23 -15.70 41.41
CA LEU A 335 -21.31 -16.69 40.33
C LEU A 335 -22.40 -16.33 39.32
N ASP A 336 -23.53 -15.78 39.76
CA ASP A 336 -24.65 -15.39 38.90
C ASP A 336 -24.24 -14.32 37.88
N GLU A 337 -23.43 -13.33 38.27
CA GLU A 337 -22.87 -12.33 37.33
C GLU A 337 -21.96 -12.98 36.27
N THR A 338 -21.29 -14.08 36.62
CA THR A 338 -20.45 -14.86 35.70
C THR A 338 -21.28 -15.71 34.75
N VAL A 339 -22.42 -16.23 35.22
CA VAL A 339 -23.41 -16.93 34.39
C VAL A 339 -24.02 -15.95 33.37
N GLU A 340 -24.51 -14.78 33.79
CA GLU A 340 -25.06 -13.74 32.89
C GLU A 340 -24.03 -13.29 31.83
N PHE A 341 -22.76 -13.16 32.23
CA PHE A 341 -21.67 -12.88 31.29
C PHE A 341 -21.48 -14.02 30.27
N LEU A 342 -21.44 -15.29 30.70
CA LEU A 342 -21.24 -16.42 29.78
C LEU A 342 -22.48 -16.74 28.92
N GLU A 343 -23.70 -16.47 29.37
CA GLU A 343 -24.89 -16.46 28.51
C GLU A 343 -24.76 -15.40 27.41
N THR A 344 -24.27 -14.21 27.76
CA THR A 344 -23.99 -13.14 26.79
C THR A 344 -22.91 -13.55 25.78
N VAL A 345 -21.79 -14.11 26.24
CA VAL A 345 -20.70 -14.61 25.37
C VAL A 345 -21.19 -15.73 24.45
N THR A 346 -21.91 -16.72 24.99
CA THR A 346 -22.34 -17.90 24.24
C THR A 346 -23.38 -17.57 23.17
N SER A 347 -24.30 -16.63 23.42
CA SER A 347 -25.27 -16.18 22.41
C SER A 347 -24.62 -15.56 21.16
N ASN A 348 -23.46 -14.91 21.33
CA ASN A 348 -22.73 -14.23 20.26
C ASN A 348 -21.95 -15.19 19.35
N TYR A 349 -21.77 -16.46 19.70
CA TYR A 349 -21.05 -17.45 18.86
C TYR A 349 -21.75 -17.84 17.55
N SER A 350 -22.93 -17.28 17.30
CA SER A 350 -23.61 -17.30 15.99
C SER A 350 -23.02 -16.29 15.00
N ASN A 351 -22.35 -15.24 15.48
CA ASN A 351 -21.71 -14.20 14.68
C ASN A 351 -20.27 -14.62 14.28
N PRO A 352 -19.93 -14.76 12.99
CA PRO A 352 -18.58 -15.13 12.56
C PRO A 352 -17.53 -14.02 12.79
N LYS A 353 -17.95 -12.81 13.20
CA LYS A 353 -17.04 -11.74 13.65
C LYS A 353 -16.74 -11.79 15.15
N TYR A 354 -17.27 -12.77 15.89
CA TYR A 354 -17.11 -12.87 17.35
C TYR A 354 -16.01 -13.87 17.75
N TYR A 355 -15.01 -13.36 18.46
CA TYR A 355 -13.76 -14.03 18.78
C TYR A 355 -13.46 -13.93 20.28
N VAL A 356 -13.94 -14.91 21.04
CA VAL A 356 -13.72 -15.06 22.49
C VAL A 356 -13.55 -16.54 22.78
N TRP A 357 -12.43 -16.91 23.39
CA TRP A 357 -12.07 -18.27 23.72
C TRP A 357 -11.83 -18.45 25.22
N ALA A 358 -12.27 -19.58 25.75
CA ALA A 358 -11.78 -20.16 26.98
C ALA A 358 -10.40 -20.77 26.71
N ILE A 359 -9.41 -20.42 27.52
CA ILE A 359 -8.09 -21.07 27.53
C ILE A 359 -8.23 -22.30 28.44
N THR A 360 -8.03 -23.50 27.89
CA THR A 360 -8.10 -24.74 28.68
C THR A 360 -6.82 -25.55 28.68
N LEU A 361 -6.53 -26.16 29.84
CA LEU A 361 -5.39 -27.03 30.13
C LEU A 361 -5.95 -28.27 30.83
N GLU A 362 -5.69 -29.48 30.29
CA GLU A 362 -6.26 -30.74 30.82
C GLU A 362 -7.79 -30.68 31.06
N ASP A 363 -8.52 -30.07 30.10
CA ASP A 363 -9.95 -29.71 30.11
C ASP A 363 -10.41 -28.61 31.09
N GLU A 364 -9.62 -28.25 32.11
CA GLU A 364 -9.90 -27.13 33.05
C GLU A 364 -9.79 -25.75 32.37
N VAL A 365 -10.71 -24.82 32.67
CA VAL A 365 -10.64 -23.43 32.21
C VAL A 365 -9.77 -22.58 33.12
N ILE A 366 -8.60 -22.19 32.61
CA ILE A 366 -7.58 -21.42 33.34
C ILE A 366 -7.53 -19.93 32.97
N GLY A 367 -8.28 -19.51 31.94
CA GLY A 367 -8.35 -18.11 31.52
C GLY A 367 -9.19 -17.86 30.27
N SER A 368 -9.02 -16.67 29.69
CA SER A 368 -9.68 -16.25 28.44
C SER A 368 -8.75 -15.47 27.51
N ILE A 369 -9.02 -15.56 26.21
CA ILE A 369 -8.40 -14.72 25.18
C ILE A 369 -9.48 -14.28 24.17
N SER A 370 -9.39 -13.05 23.65
CA SER A 370 -10.38 -12.48 22.75
C SER A 370 -9.75 -11.54 21.72
N CYS A 371 -10.45 -11.35 20.61
CA CYS A 371 -10.10 -10.44 19.52
C CYS A 371 -11.29 -9.49 19.25
N GLY A 372 -11.15 -8.24 19.65
CA GLY A 372 -12.15 -7.17 19.55
C GLY A 372 -11.74 -6.06 18.58
N ASN A 373 -12.48 -4.94 18.63
CA ASN A 373 -12.21 -3.68 17.92
C ASN A 373 -11.81 -3.84 16.43
N ILE A 374 -12.43 -4.81 15.75
CA ILE A 374 -12.10 -5.15 14.36
C ILE A 374 -12.49 -4.00 13.44
N HIS A 375 -11.51 -3.44 12.73
CA HIS A 375 -11.69 -2.43 11.70
C HIS A 375 -11.68 -3.09 10.30
N PRO A 376 -12.84 -3.38 9.68
CA PRO A 376 -12.89 -4.27 8.51
C PRO A 376 -12.12 -3.77 7.30
N VAL A 377 -12.04 -2.44 7.16
CA VAL A 377 -11.30 -1.74 6.10
C VAL A 377 -9.78 -1.83 6.28
N ASN A 378 -9.28 -1.82 7.53
CA ASN A 378 -7.84 -1.83 7.80
C ASN A 378 -7.29 -3.25 8.00
N HIS A 379 -8.18 -4.26 7.99
CA HIS A 379 -7.87 -5.63 8.37
C HIS A 379 -7.13 -5.70 9.72
N SER A 380 -7.55 -4.88 10.68
CA SER A 380 -6.90 -4.75 11.98
C SER A 380 -7.83 -5.08 13.14
N ALA A 381 -7.29 -5.65 14.21
CA ALA A 381 -8.05 -6.00 15.42
C ALA A 381 -7.20 -5.86 16.70
N GLU A 382 -7.87 -5.86 17.86
CA GLU A 382 -7.24 -5.71 19.17
C GLU A 382 -7.41 -6.97 20.03
N MET A 383 -6.33 -7.46 20.63
CA MET A 383 -6.33 -8.63 21.51
C MET A 383 -6.51 -8.25 22.98
N GLY A 384 -7.37 -8.99 23.67
CA GLY A 384 -7.49 -9.00 25.12
C GLY A 384 -7.25 -10.40 25.68
N PHE A 385 -6.69 -10.50 26.89
CA PHE A 385 -6.50 -11.79 27.57
C PHE A 385 -6.52 -11.64 29.09
N ALA A 386 -6.96 -12.70 29.77
CA ALA A 386 -6.88 -12.88 31.22
C ALA A 386 -6.47 -14.32 31.52
N LEU A 387 -5.66 -14.52 32.57
CA LEU A 387 -5.26 -15.85 33.04
C LEU A 387 -5.32 -15.84 34.57
N SER A 388 -5.75 -16.95 35.16
CA SER A 388 -5.66 -17.18 36.61
C SER A 388 -4.23 -16.98 37.12
N ASP A 389 -4.13 -16.37 38.30
CA ASP A 389 -2.86 -16.11 38.99
C ASP A 389 -2.14 -17.39 39.43
N ASP A 390 -2.86 -18.52 39.56
CA ASP A 390 -2.28 -19.85 39.80
C ASP A 390 -1.42 -20.36 38.60
N TYR A 391 -1.59 -19.79 37.40
CA TYR A 391 -0.96 -20.23 36.15
C TYR A 391 -0.03 -19.16 35.53
N TRP A 392 0.25 -18.07 36.25
CA TRP A 392 1.11 -16.98 35.76
C TRP A 392 2.58 -17.40 35.58
N ASN A 393 3.25 -16.78 34.61
CA ASN A 393 4.66 -17.00 34.22
C ASN A 393 5.00 -18.34 33.54
N GLU A 394 4.11 -19.34 33.58
CA GLU A 394 4.27 -20.66 32.91
C GLU A 394 4.10 -20.63 31.37
N GLY A 395 4.06 -19.43 30.78
CA GLY A 395 4.05 -19.19 29.33
C GLY A 395 2.69 -19.36 28.62
N TYR A 396 1.66 -19.88 29.30
CA TYR A 396 0.37 -20.22 28.69
C TYR A 396 -0.28 -19.06 27.92
N THR A 397 -0.21 -17.82 28.40
CA THR A 397 -0.78 -16.66 27.68
C THR A 397 -0.05 -16.36 26.37
N THR A 398 1.27 -16.58 26.31
CA THR A 398 2.05 -16.41 25.06
C THR A 398 1.70 -17.51 24.06
N GLU A 399 1.61 -18.76 24.53
CA GLU A 399 1.19 -19.91 23.70
C GLU A 399 -0.23 -19.73 23.13
N ALA A 400 -1.17 -19.29 23.97
CA ALA A 400 -2.53 -18.95 23.54
C ALA A 400 -2.54 -17.78 22.54
N LEU A 401 -1.72 -16.75 22.75
CA LEU A 401 -1.63 -15.60 21.85
C LEU A 401 -1.01 -15.99 20.50
N HIS A 402 0.06 -16.79 20.46
CA HIS A 402 0.60 -17.38 19.21
C HIS A 402 -0.49 -18.13 18.44
N GLY A 403 -1.20 -19.05 19.09
CA GLY A 403 -2.25 -19.84 18.43
C GLY A 403 -3.39 -18.99 17.85
N VAL A 404 -3.75 -17.86 18.50
CA VAL A 404 -4.74 -16.93 17.95
C VAL A 404 -4.16 -16.02 16.86
N LEU A 405 -2.92 -15.56 16.97
CA LEU A 405 -2.26 -14.76 15.92
C LEU A 405 -2.16 -15.55 14.61
N ASP A 406 -1.69 -16.80 14.66
CA ASP A 406 -1.66 -17.72 13.53
C ASP A 406 -3.03 -17.85 12.86
N PHE A 407 -4.07 -18.07 13.65
CA PHE A 407 -5.44 -18.15 13.17
C PHE A 407 -5.93 -16.83 12.55
N LEU A 408 -5.59 -15.67 13.11
CA LEU A 408 -6.00 -14.37 12.60
C LEU A 408 -5.29 -14.01 11.27
N PHE A 409 -4.00 -14.33 11.15
CA PHE A 409 -3.24 -14.11 9.91
C PHE A 409 -3.64 -15.14 8.84
N GLU A 410 -3.34 -16.42 9.03
CA GLU A 410 -3.58 -17.48 8.03
C GLU A 410 -5.06 -17.65 7.69
N SER A 411 -5.90 -17.73 8.72
CA SER A 411 -7.27 -18.17 8.56
C SER A 411 -8.26 -17.03 8.30
N VAL A 412 -8.00 -15.83 8.83
CA VAL A 412 -8.93 -14.68 8.76
C VAL A 412 -8.43 -13.55 7.84
N ASN A 413 -7.16 -13.53 7.40
CA ASN A 413 -6.53 -12.42 6.66
C ASN A 413 -6.50 -11.07 7.41
N MET A 414 -6.23 -11.09 8.72
CA MET A 414 -5.81 -9.84 9.37
C MET A 414 -4.49 -9.37 8.78
N HIS A 415 -4.36 -8.07 8.55
CA HIS A 415 -3.10 -7.42 8.15
C HIS A 415 -2.30 -6.97 9.37
N ARG A 416 -2.98 -6.68 10.48
CA ARG A 416 -2.39 -6.13 11.71
C ARG A 416 -3.15 -6.60 12.94
N VAL A 417 -2.43 -6.99 13.98
CA VAL A 417 -3.03 -7.27 15.30
C VAL A 417 -2.34 -6.39 16.34
N MET A 418 -3.12 -5.70 17.16
CA MET A 418 -2.62 -4.85 18.25
C MET A 418 -3.11 -5.33 19.61
N ALA A 419 -2.49 -4.83 20.67
CA ALA A 419 -2.90 -5.06 22.05
C ALA A 419 -2.39 -3.92 22.94
N VAL A 420 -3.03 -3.70 24.07
CA VAL A 420 -2.66 -2.66 25.05
C VAL A 420 -2.57 -3.23 26.45
N HIS A 421 -1.72 -2.64 27.30
CA HIS A 421 -1.76 -2.91 28.74
C HIS A 421 -1.76 -1.62 29.56
N LEU A 422 -2.43 -1.67 30.71
CA LEU A 422 -2.39 -0.62 31.73
C LEU A 422 -0.96 -0.41 32.25
N ASP A 423 -0.58 0.83 32.54
CA ASP A 423 0.69 1.12 33.18
C ASP A 423 0.88 0.31 34.48
N GLY A 424 2.10 -0.16 34.71
CA GLY A 424 2.43 -1.12 35.77
C GLY A 424 2.13 -2.61 35.46
N ASN A 425 1.40 -2.94 34.39
CA ASN A 425 1.19 -4.34 33.96
C ASN A 425 2.34 -4.89 33.09
N ASP A 426 3.53 -4.98 33.68
CA ASP A 426 4.73 -5.56 33.05
C ASP A 426 4.58 -7.04 32.63
N ALA A 427 3.58 -7.75 33.15
CA ALA A 427 3.31 -9.14 32.77
C ALA A 427 2.76 -9.22 31.35
N SER A 428 1.72 -8.44 31.04
CA SER A 428 1.17 -8.34 29.68
C SER A 428 2.21 -7.81 28.67
N ALA A 429 3.07 -6.86 29.07
CA ALA A 429 4.19 -6.39 28.26
C ALA A 429 5.13 -7.53 27.81
N LYS A 430 5.43 -8.46 28.72
CA LYS A 430 6.27 -9.64 28.43
C LYS A 430 5.55 -10.67 27.57
N VAL A 431 4.24 -10.84 27.74
CA VAL A 431 3.42 -11.73 26.89
C VAL A 431 3.44 -11.24 25.44
N MET A 432 3.17 -9.95 25.20
CA MET A 432 3.15 -9.36 23.86
C MET A 432 4.52 -9.39 23.17
N LYS A 433 5.60 -8.99 23.87
CA LYS A 433 6.97 -9.07 23.32
C LYS A 433 7.39 -10.50 22.99
N LYS A 434 7.02 -11.48 23.82
CA LYS A 434 7.26 -12.90 23.52
C LYS A 434 6.40 -13.43 22.37
N ALA A 435 5.28 -12.77 22.06
CA ALA A 435 4.40 -13.09 20.95
C ALA A 435 4.78 -12.37 19.63
N GLY A 436 6.03 -11.90 19.52
CA GLY A 436 6.54 -11.18 18.35
C GLY A 436 6.00 -9.76 18.17
N MET A 437 5.28 -9.20 19.16
CA MET A 437 4.69 -7.85 19.03
C MET A 437 5.68 -6.75 19.43
N GLU A 438 5.87 -5.78 18.54
CA GLU A 438 6.67 -4.58 18.77
C GLU A 438 5.91 -3.54 19.62
N TYR A 439 6.64 -2.65 20.29
CA TYR A 439 6.08 -1.55 21.09
C TYR A 439 6.02 -0.26 20.27
N GLU A 440 4.86 0.39 20.23
CA GLU A 440 4.63 1.57 19.38
C GLU A 440 4.55 2.89 20.17
N GLY A 441 4.14 2.85 21.45
CA GLY A 441 4.06 4.07 22.28
C GLY A 441 3.00 4.02 23.38
N ASN A 442 2.82 5.16 24.04
CA ASN A 442 1.85 5.34 25.13
C ASN A 442 0.64 6.17 24.70
N LEU A 443 -0.56 5.64 24.96
CA LEU A 443 -1.80 6.40 25.00
C LEU A 443 -1.92 7.04 26.39
N ARG A 444 -1.56 8.32 26.48
CA ARG A 444 -1.54 9.06 27.76
C ARG A 444 -2.93 9.26 28.33
N GLU A 445 -3.11 9.00 29.64
CA GLU A 445 -4.37 9.14 30.37
C GLU A 445 -5.59 8.43 29.71
N ALA A 446 -5.33 7.39 28.90
CA ALA A 446 -6.33 6.77 28.03
C ALA A 446 -7.26 5.75 28.71
N ALA A 447 -6.93 5.32 29.94
CA ALA A 447 -7.78 4.48 30.77
C ALA A 447 -8.14 5.18 32.08
N LEU A 448 -9.31 4.85 32.63
CA LEU A 448 -9.73 5.22 33.98
C LEU A 448 -9.66 3.97 34.87
N SER A 449 -8.88 4.01 35.94
CA SER A 449 -8.68 2.89 36.85
C SER A 449 -9.92 2.61 37.72
N LYS A 450 -9.94 1.44 38.39
CA LYS A 450 -10.92 1.15 39.46
C LYS A 450 -10.87 2.16 40.63
N SER A 451 -9.75 2.85 40.83
CA SER A 451 -9.59 3.93 41.83
C SER A 451 -10.10 5.30 41.35
N GLY A 452 -10.48 5.45 40.08
CA GLY A 452 -10.89 6.73 39.49
C GLY A 452 -9.72 7.63 39.07
N GLU A 453 -8.54 7.05 38.89
CA GLU A 453 -7.32 7.73 38.43
C GLU A 453 -7.15 7.51 36.92
N TYR A 454 -6.79 8.55 36.18
CA TYR A 454 -6.44 8.41 34.76
C TYR A 454 -5.05 7.78 34.65
N MET A 455 -4.91 6.80 33.75
CA MET A 455 -3.70 6.01 33.59
C MET A 455 -3.33 5.86 32.11
N ASP A 456 -2.03 5.75 31.85
CA ASP A 456 -1.49 5.47 30.53
C ASP A 456 -1.75 4.02 30.11
N LEU A 457 -1.93 3.81 28.81
CA LEU A 457 -1.89 2.49 28.17
C LEU A 457 -0.66 2.39 27.27
N HIS A 458 0.08 1.28 27.38
CA HIS A 458 1.22 0.95 26.52
C HIS A 458 0.72 0.11 25.34
N MET A 459 0.98 0.53 24.10
CA MET A 459 0.52 -0.14 22.89
C MET A 459 1.59 -1.02 22.24
N TYR A 460 1.16 -2.20 21.81
CA TYR A 460 1.95 -3.17 21.05
C TYR A 460 1.21 -3.58 19.76
N SER A 461 1.95 -3.94 18.72
CA SER A 461 1.36 -4.51 17.50
C SER A 461 2.28 -5.52 16.80
N ILE A 462 1.69 -6.30 15.89
CA ILE A 462 2.40 -7.14 14.92
C ILE A 462 1.68 -7.06 13.57
N LEU A 463 2.44 -6.97 12.48
CA LEU A 463 1.92 -6.99 11.12
C LEU A 463 1.99 -8.40 10.51
N GLU A 464 1.17 -8.64 9.49
CA GLU A 464 1.18 -9.83 8.64
C GLU A 464 2.60 -10.13 8.13
N GLU A 465 3.36 -9.11 7.74
CA GLU A 465 4.72 -9.25 7.22
C GLU A 465 5.70 -9.75 8.29
N ASP A 466 5.60 -9.23 9.52
CA ASP A 466 6.54 -9.54 10.60
C ASP A 466 6.24 -10.89 11.26
N TRP A 467 4.96 -11.25 11.37
CA TRP A 467 4.53 -12.60 11.70
C TRP A 467 5.04 -13.63 10.67
N ASN A 468 4.98 -13.32 9.36
CA ASN A 468 5.56 -14.18 8.32
C ASN A 468 7.07 -14.32 8.46
N LYS A 469 7.82 -13.22 8.71
CA LYS A 469 9.27 -13.26 8.98
C LYS A 469 9.59 -14.18 10.15
N ASN A 470 8.85 -14.04 11.26
CA ASN A 470 9.04 -14.87 12.46
C ASN A 470 8.82 -16.36 12.15
N LYS A 471 7.73 -16.73 11.46
CA LYS A 471 7.49 -18.13 11.04
C LYS A 471 8.57 -18.68 10.10
N ILE A 472 9.12 -17.86 9.20
CA ILE A 472 10.25 -18.26 8.35
C ILE A 472 11.50 -18.50 9.21
N ILE A 473 11.77 -17.67 10.21
CA ILE A 473 12.90 -17.85 11.14
C ILE A 473 12.74 -19.12 11.98
N GLU A 474 11.55 -19.38 12.53
CA GLU A 474 11.27 -20.56 13.37
C GLU A 474 11.33 -21.87 12.56
N SER A 475 10.67 -21.92 11.40
CA SER A 475 10.72 -23.09 10.51
C SER A 475 12.12 -23.33 9.93
N ASN A 476 12.88 -22.28 9.64
CA ASN A 476 14.30 -22.42 9.29
C ASN A 476 15.12 -22.94 10.48
N GLN A 477 14.86 -22.55 11.73
CA GLN A 477 15.56 -23.12 12.89
C GLN A 477 15.28 -24.63 13.07
N GLU A 478 14.05 -25.09 12.82
CA GLU A 478 13.76 -26.54 12.78
C GLU A 478 14.45 -27.27 11.62
N MET A 479 14.54 -26.65 10.44
CA MET A 479 15.21 -27.22 9.27
C MET A 479 16.74 -27.18 9.38
N THR A 480 17.35 -26.15 9.96
CA THR A 480 18.81 -26.01 10.10
C THR A 480 19.42 -27.06 11.04
N ILE A 481 18.61 -27.71 11.88
CA ILE A 481 19.02 -28.91 12.64
C ILE A 481 19.19 -30.15 11.72
N LYS A 482 18.78 -30.07 10.44
CA LYS A 482 18.81 -31.15 9.44
C LYS A 482 19.26 -30.68 8.02
N GLU A 483 20.58 -30.64 7.87
CA GLU A 483 21.35 -30.85 6.62
C GLU A 483 21.58 -29.67 5.63
N GLU A 484 22.86 -29.56 5.25
CA GLU A 484 23.50 -28.86 4.11
C GLU A 484 23.63 -27.31 4.07
N PHE A 485 24.73 -26.85 3.45
CA PHE A 485 25.26 -25.47 3.47
C PHE A 485 25.26 -24.84 2.07
N ILE A 486 25.12 -23.50 1.98
CA ILE A 486 25.03 -22.75 0.71
C ILE A 486 26.26 -21.84 0.48
N LYS A 487 26.52 -21.51 -0.79
CA LYS A 487 27.72 -20.85 -1.35
C LYS A 487 27.57 -19.32 -1.47
N VAL A 488 28.68 -18.58 -1.32
CA VAL A 488 28.79 -17.10 -1.51
C VAL A 488 29.80 -16.77 -2.64
N ASP A 489 29.68 -15.57 -3.26
CA ASP A 489 30.50 -15.08 -4.39
C ASP A 489 31.51 -13.95 -4.01
N SER A 490 32.32 -13.42 -4.95
CA SER A 490 33.74 -13.07 -4.72
C SER A 490 34.29 -11.67 -5.15
N PHE A 491 35.30 -11.13 -4.43
CA PHE A 491 36.05 -9.86 -4.70
C PHE A 491 37.59 -9.89 -4.37
N MET A 492 38.32 -8.74 -4.37
CA MET A 492 39.77 -8.58 -4.77
C MET A 492 40.49 -7.34 -4.04
N ILE A 493 41.76 -7.02 -3.58
CA ILE A 493 43.21 -7.35 -3.12
C ILE A 493 44.55 -7.61 -3.97
N PRO A 494 45.44 -6.61 -4.33
CA PRO A 494 46.49 -6.64 -5.41
C PRO A 494 47.57 -7.75 -5.66
N LYS A 495 47.90 -7.96 -6.96
CA LYS A 495 48.85 -8.93 -7.59
C LYS A 495 50.35 -8.75 -7.26
N ALA A 496 50.74 -7.68 -6.58
CA ALA A 496 52.16 -7.40 -6.27
C ALA A 496 52.71 -8.27 -5.12
N ASP A 497 51.86 -8.66 -4.16
CA ASP A 497 52.26 -9.35 -2.93
C ASP A 497 52.07 -10.90 -2.99
N HIS A 498 51.57 -11.39 -4.12
CA HIS A 498 51.03 -12.73 -4.34
C HIS A 498 51.94 -13.89 -3.88
N GLU A 499 53.24 -13.89 -4.21
CA GLU A 499 54.15 -14.99 -3.86
C GLU A 499 54.43 -15.09 -2.35
N LYS A 500 54.56 -13.96 -1.64
CA LYS A 500 54.69 -13.96 -0.19
C LYS A 500 53.39 -14.45 0.44
N TYR A 501 52.27 -13.92 -0.03
CA TYR A 501 50.94 -14.17 0.52
C TYR A 501 50.57 -15.67 0.47
N ILE A 502 50.79 -16.34 -0.67
CA ILE A 502 50.59 -17.79 -0.81
C ILE A 502 51.42 -18.59 0.21
N SER A 503 52.63 -18.13 0.55
CA SER A 503 53.52 -18.84 1.48
C SER A 503 53.10 -18.76 2.96
N ASP A 504 52.40 -17.70 3.37
CA ASP A 504 51.90 -17.51 4.75
C ASP A 504 50.47 -18.08 4.93
N ARG A 505 49.76 -18.44 3.84
CA ARG A 505 48.35 -18.87 3.86
C ARG A 505 48.04 -19.99 4.85
N GLU A 506 48.74 -21.13 4.80
CA GLU A 506 48.48 -22.27 5.72
C GLU A 506 48.65 -21.88 7.20
N ARG A 507 49.54 -20.92 7.49
CA ARG A 507 49.78 -20.40 8.83
C ARG A 507 48.65 -19.47 9.28
N LEU A 508 48.13 -18.62 8.39
CA LEU A 508 46.96 -17.77 8.64
C LEU A 508 45.68 -18.61 8.82
N GLU A 509 45.48 -19.63 7.99
CA GLU A 509 44.40 -20.61 8.13
C GLU A 509 44.42 -21.27 9.52
N LYS A 510 45.61 -21.65 9.98
CA LYS A 510 45.79 -22.26 11.30
C LYS A 510 45.51 -21.26 12.43
N LEU A 511 46.11 -20.07 12.39
CA LEU A 511 45.96 -19.06 13.45
C LEU A 511 44.49 -18.66 13.63
N THR A 512 43.78 -18.48 12.52
CA THR A 512 42.35 -18.14 12.52
C THR A 512 41.51 -19.24 13.17
N ARG A 513 41.79 -20.52 12.89
CA ARG A 513 41.13 -21.66 13.54
C ARG A 513 41.43 -21.76 15.04
N GLU A 514 42.67 -21.43 15.45
CA GLU A 514 43.07 -21.44 16.86
C GLU A 514 42.44 -20.29 17.68
N VAL A 515 42.05 -19.18 17.03
CA VAL A 515 41.38 -18.04 17.69
C VAL A 515 39.84 -18.13 17.67
N PHE A 516 39.22 -18.54 16.55
CA PHE A 516 37.77 -18.38 16.29
C PHE A 516 36.96 -19.69 16.31
N ASN A 517 37.35 -20.66 17.15
CA ASN A 517 36.87 -22.05 17.12
C ASN A 517 35.33 -22.21 17.08
N GLU A 518 34.87 -23.15 16.23
CA GLU A 518 33.49 -23.66 16.09
C GLU A 518 32.34 -22.68 15.80
N LYS A 519 32.58 -21.37 15.62
CA LYS A 519 31.50 -20.40 15.32
C LYS A 519 31.55 -19.68 13.97
N TYR A 520 32.60 -19.85 13.18
CA TYR A 520 32.80 -19.11 11.93
C TYR A 520 33.39 -19.99 10.81
N HIS A 521 32.98 -19.73 9.57
CA HIS A 521 33.47 -20.44 8.38
C HIS A 521 34.58 -19.65 7.68
N LEU A 522 35.75 -20.27 7.51
CA LEU A 522 36.86 -19.72 6.74
C LEU A 522 36.82 -20.21 5.29
N VAL A 523 36.60 -19.30 4.34
CA VAL A 523 36.54 -19.60 2.90
C VAL A 523 37.73 -18.94 2.20
N ILE A 524 38.67 -19.75 1.72
CA ILE A 524 39.85 -19.26 0.98
C ILE A 524 39.93 -19.99 -0.36
N LYS A 525 40.21 -19.24 -1.43
CA LYS A 525 40.01 -19.67 -2.81
C LYS A 525 41.16 -19.19 -3.68
N ASP A 526 41.86 -20.13 -4.31
CA ASP A 526 43.06 -19.89 -5.09
C ASP A 526 42.71 -19.39 -6.52
N TRP A 527 43.20 -18.23 -6.93
CA TRP A 527 42.86 -17.57 -8.20
C TRP A 527 44.08 -16.97 -8.92
N SER A 528 44.81 -17.83 -9.62
CA SER A 528 45.93 -17.45 -10.48
C SER A 528 45.50 -16.74 -11.77
N ASP A 529 44.96 -15.51 -11.69
CA ASP A 529 45.32 -14.41 -12.61
C ASP A 529 44.60 -13.07 -12.35
N SER A 530 43.58 -13.00 -11.49
CA SER A 530 42.95 -11.72 -11.13
C SER A 530 44.02 -10.73 -10.68
N GLN A 531 43.79 -9.44 -10.92
CA GLN A 531 44.73 -8.44 -10.43
C GLN A 531 44.73 -8.41 -8.90
N ASP A 532 43.80 -9.11 -8.23
CA ASP A 532 43.58 -8.94 -6.81
C ASP A 532 42.73 -10.10 -6.13
N GLY A 533 42.97 -10.46 -4.85
CA GLY A 533 42.00 -11.00 -3.85
C GLY A 533 42.37 -11.96 -2.70
N GLU A 534 42.18 -11.53 -1.42
CA GLU A 534 41.82 -12.35 -0.23
C GLU A 534 41.28 -11.47 0.95
N ALA A 535 40.36 -11.98 1.79
CA ALA A 535 39.81 -11.26 2.96
C ALA A 535 39.20 -12.22 3.98
N ILE A 536 39.14 -11.83 5.27
CA ILE A 536 38.41 -12.60 6.29
C ILE A 536 36.96 -12.11 6.34
N LEU A 537 36.01 -13.02 6.13
CA LEU A 537 34.57 -12.77 6.22
C LEU A 537 34.06 -13.30 7.56
N ALA A 538 33.47 -12.43 8.39
CA ALA A 538 32.73 -12.86 9.56
C ALA A 538 31.26 -13.00 9.17
N ILE A 539 30.74 -14.23 9.26
CA ILE A 539 29.34 -14.57 9.00
C ILE A 539 28.71 -15.01 10.33
N ASN A 540 27.51 -14.51 10.66
CA ASN A 540 26.84 -14.89 11.89
C ASN A 540 26.20 -16.30 11.79
N LYS A 541 25.64 -16.79 12.91
CA LYS A 541 24.96 -18.10 12.98
C LYS A 541 23.73 -18.22 12.04
N ASP A 542 23.24 -17.09 11.53
CA ASP A 542 22.03 -16.95 10.72
C ASP A 542 22.36 -16.80 9.21
N GLY A 543 23.65 -16.84 8.85
CA GLY A 543 24.13 -16.79 7.46
C GLY A 543 24.45 -15.38 6.94
N GLU A 544 24.28 -14.34 7.75
CA GLU A 544 24.49 -12.95 7.34
C GLU A 544 25.95 -12.50 7.50
N LEU A 545 26.44 -11.73 6.53
CA LEU A 545 27.77 -11.13 6.56
C LEU A 545 27.81 -9.96 7.56
N VAL A 546 28.47 -10.16 8.71
CA VAL A 546 28.55 -9.18 9.80
C VAL A 546 29.85 -8.38 9.84
N ASP A 547 30.95 -8.85 9.24
CA ASP A 547 32.17 -8.06 9.06
C ASP A 547 33.03 -8.55 7.87
N VAL A 548 33.87 -7.67 7.32
CA VAL A 548 34.80 -7.92 6.20
C VAL A 548 36.16 -7.28 6.51
N MET A 549 37.13 -8.10 6.94
CA MET A 549 38.48 -7.61 7.23
C MET A 549 39.42 -7.82 6.03
N HIS A 550 39.80 -6.70 5.38
CA HIS A 550 40.79 -6.68 4.30
C HIS A 550 42.23 -6.75 4.85
N LEU A 551 42.96 -7.80 4.47
CA LEU A 551 44.34 -8.04 4.87
C LEU A 551 45.34 -7.34 3.93
N ASN A 552 45.53 -6.02 4.08
CA ASN A 552 46.65 -5.34 3.43
C ASN A 552 48.01 -5.71 4.12
N PRO A 553 49.16 -5.50 3.45
CA PRO A 553 50.46 -5.88 4.02
C PRO A 553 50.86 -5.16 5.32
N GLU A 554 50.32 -3.97 5.59
CA GLU A 554 50.55 -3.23 6.83
C GLU A 554 49.74 -3.82 7.99
N ASN A 555 48.46 -4.14 7.76
CA ASN A 555 47.58 -4.82 8.72
C ASN A 555 48.17 -6.16 9.15
N VAL A 556 48.70 -6.96 8.20
CA VAL A 556 49.32 -8.26 8.51
C VAL A 556 50.59 -8.10 9.36
N ASN A 557 51.46 -7.14 9.06
CA ASN A 557 52.63 -6.87 9.91
C ASN A 557 52.22 -6.36 11.30
N TRP A 558 51.23 -5.47 11.38
CA TRP A 558 50.73 -4.91 12.65
C TRP A 558 50.10 -6.00 13.54
N MET A 559 49.32 -6.91 12.97
CA MET A 559 48.80 -8.11 13.64
C MET A 559 49.94 -9.00 14.18
N LEU A 560 51.00 -9.22 13.40
CA LEU A 560 52.15 -10.04 13.78
C LEU A 560 53.04 -9.42 14.88
N GLU A 561 53.00 -8.09 15.08
CA GLU A 561 53.70 -7.40 16.18
C GLU A 561 52.89 -7.35 17.48
N PHE A 562 51.55 -7.42 17.43
CA PHE A 562 50.67 -7.29 18.60
C PHE A 562 50.25 -8.62 19.27
N ASP A 563 50.45 -9.76 18.62
CA ASP A 563 50.08 -11.10 19.12
C ASP A 563 51.05 -11.65 20.20
N SER A 564 51.45 -10.82 21.16
CA SER A 564 52.41 -11.18 22.22
C SER A 564 51.96 -10.93 23.66
N ASP A 565 50.82 -10.26 23.89
CA ASP A 565 50.37 -9.82 25.23
C ASP A 565 48.84 -9.88 25.42
N GLU A 566 48.13 -10.71 24.62
CA GLU A 566 46.67 -10.97 24.57
C GLU A 566 45.69 -9.77 24.49
N SER A 567 46.10 -8.52 24.71
CA SER A 567 45.22 -7.36 24.91
C SER A 567 44.20 -7.08 23.79
N TYR A 568 44.51 -7.46 22.54
CA TYR A 568 43.58 -7.31 21.41
C TYR A 568 42.33 -8.18 21.56
N LYS A 569 42.48 -9.40 22.11
CA LYS A 569 41.39 -10.36 22.36
C LYS A 569 40.39 -9.80 23.36
N GLU A 570 40.89 -9.17 24.42
CA GLU A 570 40.06 -8.52 25.43
C GLU A 570 39.39 -7.25 24.89
N ALA A 571 40.09 -6.45 24.07
CA ALA A 571 39.51 -5.27 23.41
C ALA A 571 38.41 -5.62 22.40
N LEU A 572 38.54 -6.74 21.67
CA LEU A 572 37.54 -7.22 20.72
C LEU A 572 36.30 -7.78 21.45
N LEU A 573 36.50 -8.56 22.52
CA LEU A 573 35.43 -9.13 23.36
C LEU A 573 34.67 -8.10 24.20
N ASN A 574 35.18 -6.87 24.37
CA ASN A 574 34.47 -5.75 25.00
C ASN A 574 33.75 -4.83 23.99
N LYS A 575 33.82 -5.15 22.69
CA LYS A 575 33.21 -4.37 21.59
C LYS A 575 32.11 -5.16 20.85
N LEU A 576 32.11 -6.48 21.02
CA LEU A 576 31.00 -7.41 20.71
C LEU A 576 30.05 -7.51 21.91
#